data_AF-A0A091H2X1-F1
#
_entry.id   AF-A0A091H2X1-F1
#
_cell.length_a   1.000
_cell.length_b   1.000
_cell.length_c   1.000
_cell.angle_alpha   90.00
_cell.angle_beta   90.00
_cell.angle_gamma   90.00
#
_symmetry.space_group_name_H-M   'P 1'
#
loop_
_entity.id
_entity.type
_entity.pdbx_description
1 polymer ?
#
loop_
_entity_poly.entity_id
_entity_poly.type
_entity_poly.pdbx_seq_one_letter_code
_entity_poly.pdbx_strand_id
1 'polypeptide(L)'
;RCHLCKPFYYKDPSKDLRDPAVCRACDCDPKGSLDGGLCDGADDPARGLIAGQCRCKEHVAGSRCDRCKPGFFGISATNPQGCQRCQCDPRGTMAEGSPCDPVSGECFCKRLVTGRKCNQCLPEHWGLSHDLPGCRPCDCDVGGARNNLCATETGQCQCRSHLVVGRQCSQVEPGFYRINLDHYTYEAEDARLHQGSVVEREPPADHMASWTGTGFARMLEGSWVEFHVNNVPFSTEYDVVIRYEPQHPEPWQEVRLRVLRPSPISASSPCGNTIPADDQL
;
A
#
# COMPACT_ATOMS: atom_id res chain seq x y z
N ARG A 1 -2.50 -74.06 -6.65
CA ARG A 1 -1.16 -73.41 -6.78
C ARG A 1 -1.25 -72.07 -6.05
N CYS A 2 -0.62 -71.93 -4.88
CA CYS A 2 -0.79 -70.77 -3.97
C CYS A 2 0.51 -69.96 -3.82
N HIS A 3 1.22 -69.74 -4.93
CA HIS A 3 2.55 -69.10 -4.94
C HIS A 3 2.49 -67.58 -5.13
N LEU A 4 1.30 -67.04 -5.40
CA LEU A 4 1.04 -65.62 -5.65
C LEU A 4 -0.05 -65.11 -4.72
N CYS A 5 0.12 -63.89 -4.23
CA CYS A 5 -0.91 -63.20 -3.48
C CYS A 5 -2.04 -62.72 -4.42
N LYS A 6 -3.23 -62.47 -3.85
CA LYS A 6 -4.37 -61.90 -4.58
C LYS A 6 -4.04 -60.47 -5.05
N PRO A 7 -4.73 -59.91 -6.07
CA PRO A 7 -4.62 -58.50 -6.43
C PRO A 7 -4.81 -57.60 -5.20
N PHE A 8 -4.08 -56.47 -5.15
CA PHE A 8 -3.97 -55.58 -3.99
C PHE A 8 -3.25 -56.17 -2.76
N TYR A 9 -2.56 -57.30 -2.91
CA TYR A 9 -1.67 -57.85 -1.90
C TYR A 9 -0.31 -58.16 -2.50
N TYR A 10 0.75 -57.93 -1.72
CA TYR A 10 2.12 -58.28 -2.07
C TYR A 10 2.67 -59.32 -1.11
N LYS A 11 3.63 -60.12 -1.60
CA LYS A 11 4.37 -61.09 -0.81
C LYS A 11 5.40 -60.36 0.04
N ASP A 12 5.31 -60.49 1.37
CA ASP A 12 6.31 -59.95 2.28
C ASP A 12 7.66 -60.68 2.07
N PRO A 13 8.74 -59.98 1.67
CA PRO A 13 10.04 -60.62 1.41
C PRO A 13 10.68 -61.26 2.65
N SER A 14 10.28 -60.82 3.85
CA SER A 14 10.80 -61.32 5.13
C SER A 14 10.14 -62.62 5.61
N LYS A 15 9.09 -63.09 4.92
CA LYS A 15 8.28 -64.23 5.35
C LYS A 15 8.35 -65.42 4.40
N ASP A 16 8.29 -66.61 4.98
CA ASP A 16 8.19 -67.86 4.21
C ASP A 16 6.83 -67.99 3.53
N LEU A 17 6.79 -68.71 2.39
CA LEU A 17 5.56 -68.94 1.62
C LEU A 17 4.46 -69.66 2.41
N ARG A 18 4.83 -70.39 3.47
CA ARG A 18 3.91 -71.15 4.32
C ARG A 18 3.36 -70.33 5.48
N ASP A 19 3.89 -69.12 5.71
CA ASP A 19 3.37 -68.21 6.72
C ASP A 19 1.94 -67.78 6.32
N PRO A 20 0.92 -67.99 7.17
CA PRO A 20 -0.46 -67.60 6.87
C PRO A 20 -0.63 -66.09 6.64
N ALA A 21 0.31 -65.27 7.10
CA ALA A 21 0.37 -63.83 6.93
C ALA A 21 1.49 -63.39 5.98
N VAL A 22 1.87 -64.22 5.01
CA VAL A 22 2.86 -63.90 3.95
C VAL A 22 2.36 -62.82 2.98
N CYS A 23 1.04 -62.74 2.73
CA CYS A 23 0.44 -61.75 1.85
C CYS A 23 -0.03 -60.52 2.64
N ARG A 24 0.54 -59.36 2.35
CA ARG A 24 0.19 -58.08 2.99
C ARG A 24 -0.55 -57.18 2.00
N ALA A 25 -1.53 -56.43 2.49
CA ALA A 25 -2.30 -55.52 1.64
C ALA A 25 -1.44 -54.36 1.13
N CYS A 26 -1.64 -53.96 -0.12
CA CYS A 26 -1.07 -52.76 -0.70
C CYS A 26 -1.63 -51.52 0.02
N ASP A 27 -0.78 -50.52 0.27
CA ASP A 27 -1.16 -49.27 0.92
C ASP A 27 -1.13 -48.07 -0.04
N CYS A 28 -1.61 -48.27 -1.26
CA CYS A 28 -1.59 -47.26 -2.33
C CYS A 28 -2.89 -46.45 -2.38
N ASP A 29 -2.81 -45.14 -2.63
CA ASP A 29 -3.97 -44.29 -2.87
C ASP A 29 -4.55 -44.58 -4.27
N PRO A 30 -5.81 -45.06 -4.37
CA PRO A 30 -6.42 -45.41 -5.64
C PRO A 30 -6.60 -44.22 -6.59
N LYS A 31 -6.68 -42.98 -6.09
CA LYS A 31 -6.77 -41.77 -6.91
C LYS A 31 -5.45 -41.45 -7.60
N GLY A 32 -4.35 -41.77 -6.91
CA GLY A 32 -2.99 -41.41 -7.32
C GLY A 32 -2.20 -42.51 -8.03
N SER A 33 -2.60 -43.77 -7.90
CA SER A 33 -1.96 -44.91 -8.58
C SER A 33 -2.52 -45.15 -9.99
N LEU A 34 -1.70 -45.73 -10.88
CA LEU A 34 -2.07 -46.03 -12.27
C LEU A 34 -3.19 -47.07 -12.38
N ASP A 35 -3.16 -48.09 -11.52
CA ASP A 35 -4.09 -49.24 -11.58
C ASP A 35 -5.06 -49.26 -10.38
N GLY A 36 -5.54 -48.08 -9.95
CA GLY A 36 -6.56 -47.98 -8.89
C GLY A 36 -6.11 -48.51 -7.53
N GLY A 37 -4.80 -48.49 -7.25
CA GLY A 37 -4.20 -48.89 -5.97
C GLY A 37 -3.46 -50.23 -6.01
N LEU A 38 -3.24 -50.82 -7.19
CA LEU A 38 -2.40 -52.00 -7.33
C LEU A 38 -0.93 -51.68 -7.02
N CYS A 39 -0.28 -52.53 -6.24
CA CYS A 39 1.17 -52.49 -5.99
C CYS A 39 1.87 -53.69 -6.61
N ASP A 40 3.18 -53.58 -6.74
CA ASP A 40 4.03 -54.68 -7.18
C ASP A 40 3.89 -55.87 -6.21
N GLY A 41 3.42 -57.02 -6.74
CA GLY A 41 3.02 -58.16 -5.90
C GLY A 41 4.19 -58.97 -5.30
N ALA A 42 5.41 -58.84 -5.82
CA ALA A 42 6.60 -59.51 -5.32
C ALA A 42 7.87 -58.81 -5.83
N ASP A 43 9.00 -59.05 -5.18
CA ASP A 43 10.31 -58.60 -5.67
C ASP A 43 10.70 -59.35 -6.93
N ASP A 44 11.04 -58.60 -7.99
CA ASP A 44 11.63 -59.13 -9.21
C ASP A 44 12.67 -58.14 -9.73
N PRO A 45 13.95 -58.31 -9.36
CA PRO A 45 15.03 -57.42 -9.79
C PRO A 45 15.21 -57.37 -11.31
N ALA A 46 14.90 -58.45 -12.04
CA ALA A 46 15.03 -58.48 -13.49
C ALA A 46 13.99 -57.60 -14.19
N ARG A 47 12.86 -57.33 -13.50
CA ARG A 47 11.77 -56.47 -13.98
C ARG A 47 11.68 -55.14 -13.23
N GLY A 48 12.57 -54.90 -12.27
CA GLY A 48 12.55 -53.71 -11.41
C GLY A 48 11.29 -53.60 -10.56
N LEU A 49 10.71 -54.73 -10.15
CA LEU A 49 9.56 -54.78 -9.24
C LEU A 49 10.06 -54.89 -7.80
N ILE A 50 9.48 -54.09 -6.91
CA ILE A 50 9.78 -54.10 -5.48
C ILE A 50 8.48 -54.40 -4.73
N ALA A 51 8.45 -55.48 -3.95
CA ALA A 51 7.25 -55.94 -3.28
C ALA A 51 6.60 -54.82 -2.44
N GLY A 52 5.34 -54.51 -2.74
CA GLY A 52 4.58 -53.46 -2.06
C GLY A 52 4.77 -52.05 -2.63
N GLN A 53 5.60 -51.85 -3.66
CA GLN A 53 5.80 -50.54 -4.28
C GLN A 53 4.57 -50.12 -5.10
N CYS A 54 4.06 -48.92 -4.83
CA CYS A 54 2.97 -48.31 -5.58
C CYS A 54 3.46 -47.65 -6.87
N ARG A 55 2.72 -47.83 -7.98
CA ARG A 55 3.02 -47.19 -9.26
C ARG A 55 2.15 -45.94 -9.42
N CYS A 56 2.74 -44.78 -9.19
CA CYS A 56 2.03 -43.49 -9.19
C CYS A 56 1.80 -42.96 -10.60
N LYS A 57 0.69 -42.22 -10.76
CA LYS A 57 0.42 -41.40 -11.94
C LYS A 57 1.48 -40.31 -12.12
N GLU A 58 1.60 -39.78 -13.33
CA GLU A 58 2.71 -38.92 -13.77
C GLU A 58 3.00 -37.73 -12.85
N HIS A 59 1.97 -37.05 -12.34
CA HIS A 59 2.10 -35.85 -11.50
C HIS A 59 1.85 -36.10 -10.01
N VAL A 60 1.91 -37.38 -9.61
CA VAL A 60 1.71 -37.84 -8.23
C VAL A 60 3.04 -38.35 -7.68
N ALA A 61 3.24 -38.21 -6.38
CA ALA A 61 4.43 -38.61 -5.63
C ALA A 61 4.01 -39.24 -4.29
N GLY A 62 5.01 -39.65 -3.49
CA GLY A 62 4.83 -40.35 -2.22
C GLY A 62 4.90 -41.87 -2.40
N SER A 63 5.34 -42.58 -1.36
CA SER A 63 5.40 -44.06 -1.37
C SER A 63 4.04 -44.70 -1.60
N ARG A 64 2.98 -44.00 -1.19
CA ARG A 64 1.58 -44.39 -1.33
C ARG A 64 0.87 -43.73 -2.52
N CYS A 65 1.56 -42.89 -3.30
CA CYS A 65 0.93 -42.05 -4.33
C CYS A 65 -0.16 -41.11 -3.77
N ASP A 66 0.07 -40.57 -2.58
CA ASP A 66 -0.91 -39.82 -1.77
C ASP A 66 -0.80 -38.29 -1.93
N ARG A 67 0.20 -37.80 -2.66
CA ARG A 67 0.48 -36.36 -2.78
C ARG A 67 0.82 -35.97 -4.21
N CYS A 68 0.50 -34.74 -4.60
CA CYS A 68 0.94 -34.20 -5.88
C CYS A 68 2.43 -33.87 -5.86
N LYS A 69 3.08 -33.94 -7.04
CA LYS A 69 4.43 -33.39 -7.22
C LYS A 69 4.41 -31.86 -7.01
N PRO A 70 5.54 -31.24 -6.60
CA PRO A 70 5.63 -29.79 -6.51
C PRO A 70 5.20 -29.10 -7.82
N GLY A 71 4.36 -28.06 -7.73
CA GLY A 71 3.79 -27.39 -8.89
C GLY A 71 2.52 -28.03 -9.47
N PHE A 72 1.96 -29.05 -8.79
CA PHE A 72 0.69 -29.67 -9.13
C PHE A 72 -0.24 -29.76 -7.91
N PHE A 73 -1.55 -29.80 -8.15
CA PHE A 73 -2.57 -29.86 -7.11
C PHE A 73 -3.76 -30.73 -7.50
N GLY A 74 -4.59 -31.08 -6.52
CA GLY A 74 -5.92 -31.68 -6.74
C GLY A 74 -5.85 -33.11 -7.30
N ILE A 75 -5.39 -34.05 -6.49
CA ILE A 75 -5.31 -35.46 -6.89
C ILE A 75 -6.70 -36.04 -7.21
N SER A 76 -6.87 -36.57 -8.42
CA SER A 76 -8.15 -37.11 -8.90
C SER A 76 -8.00 -38.46 -9.58
N ALA A 77 -8.92 -39.38 -9.25
CA ALA A 77 -9.03 -40.67 -9.93
C ALA A 77 -9.34 -40.50 -11.43
N THR A 78 -10.15 -39.49 -11.80
CA THR A 78 -10.57 -39.23 -13.19
C THR A 78 -9.49 -38.57 -14.04
N ASN A 79 -8.45 -38.01 -13.41
CA ASN A 79 -7.32 -37.43 -14.12
C ASN A 79 -6.29 -38.53 -14.43
N PRO A 80 -5.98 -38.84 -15.71
CA PRO A 80 -4.97 -39.83 -16.07
C PRO A 80 -3.57 -39.49 -15.52
N GLN A 81 -3.24 -38.21 -15.41
CA GLN A 81 -1.97 -37.73 -14.86
C GLN A 81 -2.02 -37.56 -13.33
N GLY A 82 -3.19 -37.74 -12.71
CA GLY A 82 -3.42 -37.68 -11.27
C GLY A 82 -3.66 -36.26 -10.76
N CYS A 83 -2.69 -35.36 -10.93
CA CYS A 83 -2.78 -33.97 -10.46
C CYS A 83 -2.77 -32.96 -11.63
N GLN A 84 -3.30 -31.76 -11.38
CA GLN A 84 -3.34 -30.65 -12.34
C GLN A 84 -2.23 -29.64 -12.05
N ARG A 85 -1.70 -28.98 -13.08
CA ARG A 85 -0.60 -27.99 -12.91
C ARG A 85 -1.11 -26.71 -12.26
N CYS A 86 -0.36 -26.16 -11.30
CA CYS A 86 -0.61 -24.83 -10.73
C CYS A 86 -0.60 -23.76 -11.83
N GLN A 87 -1.55 -22.82 -11.79
CA GLN A 87 -1.66 -21.71 -12.76
C GLN A 87 -1.26 -20.36 -12.16
N CYS A 88 -0.11 -20.32 -11.47
CA CYS A 88 0.37 -19.12 -10.77
C CYS A 88 1.30 -18.28 -11.65
N ASP A 89 1.23 -16.95 -11.55
CA ASP A 89 2.15 -16.03 -12.20
C ASP A 89 3.48 -16.01 -11.42
N PRO A 90 4.61 -16.39 -12.05
CA PRO A 90 5.90 -16.50 -11.37
C PRO A 90 6.45 -15.15 -10.88
N ARG A 91 5.94 -14.01 -11.38
CA ARG A 91 6.33 -12.69 -10.87
C ARG A 91 5.77 -12.46 -9.48
N GLY A 92 4.52 -12.85 -9.27
CA GLY A 92 3.79 -12.60 -8.03
C GLY A 92 3.76 -13.76 -7.04
N THR A 93 4.28 -14.93 -7.40
CA THR A 93 4.31 -16.11 -6.54
C THR A 93 5.63 -16.18 -5.77
N MET A 94 5.61 -16.71 -4.55
CA MET A 94 6.82 -16.96 -3.78
C MET A 94 7.72 -18.00 -4.49
N ALA A 95 9.02 -17.73 -4.54
CA ALA A 95 9.99 -18.57 -5.26
C ALA A 95 10.42 -19.81 -4.47
N GLU A 96 10.20 -19.84 -3.16
CA GLU A 96 10.58 -20.96 -2.30
C GLU A 96 9.45 -21.98 -2.19
N GLY A 97 9.73 -23.23 -2.57
CA GLY A 97 8.82 -24.36 -2.43
C GLY A 97 7.87 -24.58 -3.60
N SER A 98 6.70 -25.17 -3.32
CA SER A 98 5.65 -25.37 -4.32
C SER A 98 4.93 -24.04 -4.58
N PRO A 99 4.65 -23.65 -5.84
CA PRO A 99 4.01 -22.37 -6.16
C PRO A 99 2.55 -22.29 -5.71
N CYS A 100 1.90 -23.43 -5.47
CA CYS A 100 0.53 -23.50 -4.96
C CYS A 100 0.34 -24.63 -3.97
N ASP A 101 -0.74 -24.53 -3.20
CA ASP A 101 -1.21 -25.56 -2.28
C ASP A 101 -1.58 -26.84 -3.05
N PRO A 102 -1.05 -28.02 -2.66
CA PRO A 102 -1.22 -29.26 -3.41
C PRO A 102 -2.64 -29.85 -3.36
N VAL A 103 -3.53 -29.31 -2.53
CA VAL A 103 -4.92 -29.78 -2.40
C VAL A 103 -5.87 -28.84 -3.15
N SER A 104 -5.83 -27.56 -2.80
CA SER A 104 -6.75 -26.52 -3.29
C SER A 104 -6.30 -25.86 -4.59
N GLY A 105 -4.99 -25.84 -4.88
CA GLY A 105 -4.42 -25.10 -6.01
C GLY A 105 -4.29 -23.61 -5.78
N GLU A 106 -4.51 -23.11 -4.56
CA GLU A 106 -4.33 -21.71 -4.22
C GLU A 106 -2.85 -21.32 -4.28
N CYS A 107 -2.54 -20.28 -5.05
CA CYS A 107 -1.18 -19.82 -5.25
C CYS A 107 -0.67 -19.03 -4.03
N PHE A 108 0.59 -19.26 -3.66
CA PHE A 108 1.21 -18.55 -2.55
C PHE A 108 1.78 -17.21 -3.04
N CYS A 109 0.97 -16.16 -2.94
CA CYS A 109 1.34 -14.83 -3.43
C CYS A 109 2.36 -14.13 -2.55
N LYS A 110 3.21 -13.31 -3.17
CA LYS A 110 4.10 -12.37 -2.49
C LYS A 110 3.28 -11.32 -1.73
N ARG A 111 3.92 -10.69 -0.74
CA ARG A 111 3.26 -9.81 0.24
C ARG A 111 2.35 -8.73 -0.36
N LEU A 112 2.74 -8.11 -1.49
CA LEU A 112 1.99 -6.99 -2.08
C LEU A 112 1.19 -7.40 -3.33
N VAL A 113 0.95 -8.70 -3.49
CA VAL A 113 0.31 -9.31 -4.65
C VAL A 113 -0.99 -10.02 -4.21
N THR A 114 -1.98 -10.03 -5.09
CA THR A 114 -3.29 -10.65 -4.88
C THR A 114 -3.80 -11.36 -6.14
N GLY A 115 -4.99 -11.93 -6.02
CA GLY A 115 -5.65 -12.73 -7.04
C GLY A 115 -5.28 -14.21 -6.96
N ARG A 116 -6.18 -15.09 -7.41
CA ARG A 116 -6.00 -16.55 -7.34
C ARG A 116 -4.74 -17.07 -8.04
N LYS A 117 -4.24 -16.31 -9.01
CA LYS A 117 -3.05 -16.63 -9.81
C LYS A 117 -1.85 -15.74 -9.45
N CYS A 118 -1.93 -14.93 -8.39
CA CYS A 118 -0.91 -13.94 -8.01
C CYS A 118 -0.50 -13.01 -9.15
N ASN A 119 -1.48 -12.56 -9.94
CA ASN A 119 -1.28 -11.77 -11.15
C ASN A 119 -1.77 -10.32 -11.02
N GLN A 120 -2.10 -9.88 -9.81
CA GLN A 120 -2.62 -8.54 -9.54
C GLN A 120 -1.88 -7.95 -8.34
N CYS A 121 -1.67 -6.63 -8.33
CA CYS A 121 -1.18 -5.96 -7.13
C CYS A 121 -2.33 -5.74 -6.14
N LEU A 122 -2.01 -5.70 -4.84
CA LEU A 122 -2.96 -5.21 -3.84
C LEU A 122 -3.40 -3.77 -4.18
N PRO A 123 -4.57 -3.32 -3.68
CA PRO A 123 -4.94 -1.91 -3.74
C PRO A 123 -3.79 -1.03 -3.22
N GLU A 124 -3.65 0.17 -3.80
CA GLU A 124 -2.57 1.12 -3.48
C GLU A 124 -1.15 0.61 -3.85
N HIS A 125 -1.04 -0.38 -4.73
CA HIS A 125 0.21 -0.90 -5.27
C HIS A 125 0.13 -1.09 -6.79
N TRP A 126 1.29 -1.09 -7.46
CA TRP A 126 1.41 -1.17 -8.91
C TRP A 126 2.69 -1.89 -9.35
N GLY A 127 2.77 -2.20 -10.64
CA GLY A 127 3.99 -2.68 -11.28
C GLY A 127 4.44 -4.07 -10.83
N LEU A 128 3.65 -5.11 -11.16
CA LEU A 128 3.96 -6.50 -10.83
C LEU A 128 5.31 -6.94 -11.41
N SER A 129 6.25 -7.28 -10.55
CA SER A 129 7.65 -7.59 -10.87
C SER A 129 8.17 -8.81 -10.09
N HIS A 130 9.39 -9.25 -10.42
CA HIS A 130 10.07 -10.32 -9.68
C HIS A 130 10.66 -9.85 -8.33
N ASP A 131 10.49 -8.58 -7.96
CA ASP A 131 10.97 -8.03 -6.69
C ASP A 131 10.38 -8.82 -5.50
N LEU A 132 11.08 -8.84 -4.35
CA LEU A 132 10.65 -9.56 -3.15
C LEU A 132 9.18 -9.30 -2.75
N PRO A 133 8.67 -8.05 -2.70
CA PRO A 133 7.26 -7.79 -2.41
C PRO A 133 6.31 -8.09 -3.57
N GLY A 134 6.83 -8.26 -4.79
CA GLY A 134 6.07 -8.51 -6.02
C GLY A 134 5.48 -7.26 -6.66
N CYS A 135 4.99 -6.30 -5.88
CA CYS A 135 4.52 -5.01 -6.37
C CYS A 135 5.17 -3.85 -5.60
N ARG A 136 5.02 -2.63 -6.12
CA ARG A 136 5.54 -1.39 -5.52
C ARG A 136 4.38 -0.54 -4.99
N PRO A 137 4.54 0.16 -3.86
CA PRO A 137 3.51 1.06 -3.37
C PRO A 137 3.26 2.23 -4.34
N CYS A 138 2.04 2.75 -4.34
CA CYS A 138 1.67 3.92 -5.13
C CYS A 138 2.39 5.18 -4.62
N ASP A 139 2.47 5.39 -3.31
CA ASP A 139 3.05 6.59 -2.67
C ASP A 139 2.49 7.90 -3.27
N CYS A 140 1.17 8.00 -3.39
CA CYS A 140 0.55 9.23 -3.87
C CYS A 140 0.64 10.33 -2.81
N ASP A 141 0.98 11.56 -3.23
CA ASP A 141 1.11 12.72 -2.35
C ASP A 141 -0.23 13.03 -1.66
N VAL A 142 -0.21 13.16 -0.33
CA VAL A 142 -1.44 13.36 0.47
C VAL A 142 -2.16 14.68 0.16
N GLY A 143 -1.41 15.73 -0.22
CA GLY A 143 -1.96 17.03 -0.56
C GLY A 143 -2.27 17.17 -2.05
N GLY A 144 -1.47 16.52 -2.89
CA GLY A 144 -1.53 16.62 -4.34
C GLY A 144 -2.42 15.60 -5.03
N ALA A 145 -2.61 14.41 -4.45
CA ALA A 145 -3.50 13.39 -5.01
C ALA A 145 -4.91 13.43 -4.40
N ARG A 146 -5.86 12.78 -5.07
CA ARG A 146 -7.23 12.59 -4.54
C ARG A 146 -7.29 11.49 -3.48
N ASN A 147 -6.49 10.44 -3.65
CA ASN A 147 -6.34 9.30 -2.76
C ASN A 147 -5.03 8.54 -3.10
N ASN A 148 -4.76 7.44 -2.40
CA ASN A 148 -3.58 6.60 -2.64
C ASN A 148 -3.78 5.51 -3.70
N LEU A 149 -4.88 5.55 -4.45
CA LEU A 149 -5.12 4.60 -5.54
C LEU A 149 -4.44 5.10 -6.81
N CYS A 150 -3.59 4.27 -7.38
CA CYS A 150 -2.89 4.55 -8.63
C CYS A 150 -3.19 3.49 -9.70
N ALA A 151 -2.87 3.80 -10.96
CA ALA A 151 -3.02 2.87 -12.06
C ALA A 151 -2.08 1.65 -11.89
N THR A 152 -2.62 0.43 -12.01
CA THR A 152 -1.90 -0.82 -11.71
C THR A 152 -0.62 -1.02 -12.53
N GLU A 153 -0.58 -0.54 -13.77
CA GLU A 153 0.56 -0.75 -14.68
C GLU A 153 1.58 0.40 -14.64
N THR A 154 1.11 1.64 -14.54
CA THR A 154 1.97 2.84 -14.64
C THR A 154 2.30 3.46 -13.28
N GLY A 155 1.54 3.11 -12.25
CA GLY A 155 1.62 3.72 -10.94
C GLY A 155 1.15 5.18 -10.89
N GLN A 156 0.48 5.68 -11.94
CA GLN A 156 0.04 7.07 -12.00
C GLN A 156 -1.10 7.30 -11.02
N CYS A 157 -0.88 8.23 -10.08
CA CYS A 157 -1.87 8.69 -9.12
C CYS A 157 -2.87 9.66 -9.75
N GLN A 158 -4.06 9.73 -9.16
CA GLN A 158 -5.10 10.68 -9.56
C GLN A 158 -4.82 12.06 -8.95
N CYS A 159 -4.11 12.91 -9.69
CA CYS A 159 -3.73 14.23 -9.21
C CYS A 159 -4.95 15.16 -9.07
N ARG A 160 -4.91 16.03 -8.06
CA ARG A 160 -5.77 17.20 -7.97
C ARG A 160 -5.40 18.14 -9.12
N SER A 161 -6.41 18.72 -9.74
CA SER A 161 -6.35 19.38 -11.05
C SER A 161 -5.21 20.41 -11.18
N HIS A 162 -4.47 20.36 -12.30
CA HIS A 162 -3.57 21.35 -12.94
C HIS A 162 -2.64 22.22 -12.07
N LEU A 163 -2.43 21.84 -10.82
CA LEU A 163 -1.45 22.48 -9.94
C LEU A 163 -0.30 21.52 -9.62
N VAL A 164 -0.58 20.22 -9.68
CA VAL A 164 0.38 19.17 -9.36
C VAL A 164 0.42 18.08 -10.43
N VAL A 165 1.65 17.65 -10.73
CA VAL A 165 1.99 16.73 -11.80
C VAL A 165 2.95 15.64 -11.30
N GLY A 166 3.28 14.72 -12.21
CA GLY A 166 4.14 13.57 -11.95
C GLY A 166 3.37 12.36 -11.46
N ARG A 167 4.08 11.21 -11.38
CA ARG A 167 3.48 9.92 -11.00
C ARG A 167 2.78 9.97 -9.65
N GLN A 168 3.39 10.64 -8.68
CA GLN A 168 2.95 10.73 -7.29
C GLN A 168 2.15 12.01 -7.00
N CYS A 169 1.95 12.90 -7.97
CA CYS A 169 1.29 14.21 -7.77
C CYS A 169 2.01 15.12 -6.75
N SER A 170 3.33 14.98 -6.60
CA SER A 170 4.14 15.74 -5.65
C SER A 170 4.90 16.91 -6.28
N GLN A 171 4.91 17.04 -7.61
CA GLN A 171 5.60 18.11 -8.32
C GLN A 171 4.59 19.19 -8.69
N VAL A 172 5.00 20.46 -8.62
CA VAL A 172 4.15 21.57 -9.04
C VAL A 172 4.23 21.71 -10.57
N GLU A 173 3.10 21.97 -11.22
CA GLU A 173 3.07 22.22 -12.66
C GLU A 173 3.89 23.47 -13.02
N PRO A 174 4.69 23.46 -14.10
CA PRO A 174 5.43 24.65 -14.53
C PRO A 174 4.51 25.87 -14.70
N GLY A 175 4.91 27.00 -14.13
CA GLY A 175 4.10 28.22 -14.09
C GLY A 175 3.23 28.37 -12.84
N PHE A 176 3.14 27.34 -12.01
CA PHE A 176 2.49 27.39 -10.71
C PHE A 176 3.52 27.30 -9.57
N TYR A 177 3.11 27.67 -8.36
CA TYR A 177 3.94 27.60 -7.16
C TYR A 177 3.11 27.13 -5.96
N ARG A 178 3.78 26.59 -4.95
CA ARG A 178 3.18 26.36 -3.62
C ARG A 178 3.28 27.65 -2.85
N ILE A 179 2.15 28.15 -2.37
CA ILE A 179 2.11 29.31 -1.49
C ILE A 179 2.92 29.02 -0.22
N ASN A 180 3.72 30.00 0.21
CA ASN A 180 4.36 29.95 1.52
C ASN A 180 3.31 30.18 2.62
N LEU A 181 3.64 29.83 3.86
CA LEU A 181 2.74 30.01 5.00
C LEU A 181 2.40 31.50 5.26
N ASP A 182 3.29 32.41 4.86
CA ASP A 182 3.13 33.86 4.98
C ASP A 182 2.72 34.53 3.65
N HIS A 183 2.19 33.77 2.69
CA HIS A 183 1.79 34.32 1.39
C HIS A 183 0.73 35.43 1.50
N TYR A 184 -0.20 35.32 2.46
CA TYR A 184 -1.21 36.35 2.74
C TYR A 184 -0.66 37.37 3.75
N THR A 185 0.33 38.14 3.30
CA THR A 185 0.89 39.28 4.05
C THR A 185 0.16 40.56 3.67
N TYR A 186 -0.22 41.35 4.66
CA TYR A 186 -0.85 42.66 4.49
C TYR A 186 0.05 43.72 5.10
N GLU A 187 0.55 44.64 4.28
CA GLU A 187 1.50 45.65 4.70
C GLU A 187 0.83 46.78 5.49
N ALA A 188 1.46 47.19 6.59
CA ALA A 188 0.88 48.18 7.49
C ALA A 188 0.91 49.59 6.90
N GLU A 189 1.89 49.89 6.05
CA GLU A 189 1.98 51.14 5.30
C GLU A 189 0.84 51.38 4.31
N ASP A 190 0.24 50.31 3.78
CA ASP A 190 -0.87 50.35 2.83
C ASP A 190 -2.24 50.31 3.53
N ALA A 191 -2.24 50.05 4.84
CA ALA A 191 -3.43 49.92 5.66
C ALA A 191 -3.98 51.29 6.10
N ARG A 192 -5.22 51.31 6.62
CA ARG A 192 -5.80 52.54 7.15
C ARG A 192 -5.26 52.81 8.55
N LEU A 193 -4.35 53.79 8.65
CA LEU A 193 -3.73 54.22 9.90
C LEU A 193 -4.62 55.23 10.64
N HIS A 194 -5.01 54.92 11.88
CA HIS A 194 -5.70 55.86 12.75
C HIS A 194 -4.72 56.37 13.80
N GLN A 195 -4.19 57.59 13.58
CA GLN A 195 -3.15 58.22 14.42
C GLN A 195 -1.78 57.51 14.35
N GLY A 196 -1.27 57.30 13.13
CA GLY A 196 0.06 56.76 12.85
C GLY A 196 0.71 57.43 11.63
N SER A 197 1.95 57.07 11.34
CA SER A 197 2.71 57.58 10.19
C SER A 197 3.51 56.46 9.51
N VAL A 198 3.54 56.44 8.18
CA VAL A 198 4.42 55.54 7.42
C VAL A 198 5.88 55.97 7.61
N VAL A 199 6.76 54.97 7.76
CA VAL A 199 8.20 55.10 7.88
C VAL A 199 8.83 54.22 6.81
N GLU A 200 9.18 54.83 5.68
CA GLU A 200 9.88 54.16 4.59
C GLU A 200 11.31 53.80 5.01
N ARG A 201 11.81 52.65 4.54
CA ARG A 201 13.20 52.22 4.76
C ARG A 201 13.83 51.74 3.48
N GLU A 202 15.05 52.21 3.25
CA GLU A 202 15.89 51.71 2.17
C GLU A 202 16.40 50.30 2.53
N PRO A 203 16.27 49.31 1.62
CA PRO A 203 16.81 47.98 1.84
C PRO A 203 18.34 48.03 2.04
N PRO A 204 18.89 47.24 2.97
CA PRO A 204 20.33 47.17 3.18
C PRO A 204 21.06 46.60 1.96
N ALA A 205 22.27 47.06 1.68
CA ALA A 205 23.07 46.56 0.56
C ALA A 205 23.81 45.24 0.86
N ASP A 206 24.00 44.93 2.15
CA ASP A 206 24.87 43.85 2.65
C ASP A 206 24.09 42.63 3.16
N HIS A 207 22.78 42.76 3.39
CA HIS A 207 21.93 41.66 3.85
C HIS A 207 20.49 41.81 3.34
N MET A 208 19.72 40.72 3.45
CA MET A 208 18.29 40.74 3.12
C MET A 208 17.54 41.60 4.14
N ALA A 209 16.64 42.45 3.65
CA ALA A 209 15.75 43.21 4.51
C ALA A 209 14.92 42.27 5.40
N SER A 210 14.76 42.65 6.67
CA SER A 210 13.92 41.93 7.64
C SER A 210 12.43 42.26 7.51
N TRP A 211 12.08 43.18 6.62
CA TRP A 211 10.73 43.63 6.34
C TRP A 211 10.36 43.39 4.87
N THR A 212 9.06 43.39 4.61
CA THR A 212 8.48 43.39 3.27
C THR A 212 7.87 44.78 3.00
N GLY A 213 7.46 45.05 1.75
CA GLY A 213 6.92 46.35 1.39
C GLY A 213 7.95 47.49 1.35
N THR A 214 7.48 48.69 1.66
CA THR A 214 8.27 49.95 1.64
C THR A 214 8.88 50.30 2.99
N GLY A 215 8.37 49.71 4.08
CA GLY A 215 8.91 49.94 5.41
C GLY A 215 7.96 49.52 6.53
N PHE A 216 7.57 50.47 7.36
CA PHE A 216 6.78 50.22 8.56
C PHE A 216 5.71 51.30 8.77
N ALA A 217 4.67 50.96 9.53
CA ALA A 217 3.79 51.96 10.14
C ALA A 217 4.23 52.23 11.60
N ARG A 218 4.58 53.49 11.90
CA ARG A 218 4.84 53.92 13.27
C ARG A 218 3.52 54.32 13.93
N MET A 219 3.23 53.66 15.04
CA MET A 219 1.99 53.80 15.80
C MET A 219 2.29 54.35 17.20
N LEU A 220 1.35 55.10 17.75
CA LEU A 220 1.41 55.70 19.08
C LEU A 220 0.48 54.95 20.05
N GLU A 221 0.61 55.21 21.35
CA GLU A 221 -0.33 54.65 22.33
C GLU A 221 -1.77 55.12 22.06
N GLY A 222 -2.73 54.20 22.10
CA GLY A 222 -4.14 54.46 21.79
C GLY A 222 -4.48 54.56 20.30
N SER A 223 -3.48 54.42 19.41
CA SER A 223 -3.69 54.36 17.96
C SER A 223 -3.99 52.92 17.49
N TRP A 224 -4.51 52.76 16.27
CA TRP A 224 -4.74 51.42 15.69
C TRP A 224 -4.61 51.41 14.17
N VAL A 225 -4.30 50.24 13.64
CA VAL A 225 -4.18 49.97 12.20
C VAL A 225 -5.35 49.09 11.77
N GLU A 226 -5.98 49.43 10.65
CA GLU A 226 -7.11 48.69 10.11
C GLU A 226 -6.74 48.08 8.75
N PHE A 227 -6.66 46.74 8.72
CA PHE A 227 -6.36 45.95 7.53
C PHE A 227 -7.65 45.48 6.86
N HIS A 228 -7.74 45.66 5.54
CA HIS A 228 -8.85 45.14 4.75
C HIS A 228 -8.49 43.80 4.10
N VAL A 229 -9.00 42.71 4.67
CA VAL A 229 -8.71 41.32 4.26
C VAL A 229 -9.89 40.76 3.47
N ASN A 230 -9.72 40.52 2.16
CA ASN A 230 -10.83 40.09 1.28
C ASN A 230 -10.51 38.88 0.36
N ASN A 231 -9.30 38.33 0.44
CA ASN A 231 -8.78 37.30 -0.48
C ASN A 231 -8.35 36.00 0.24
N VAL A 232 -8.95 35.70 1.38
CA VAL A 232 -8.68 34.46 2.14
C VAL A 232 -9.21 33.26 1.35
N PRO A 233 -8.39 32.23 1.07
CA PRO A 233 -8.73 31.21 0.07
C PRO A 233 -9.69 30.13 0.59
N PHE A 234 -9.68 29.87 1.90
CA PHE A 234 -10.44 28.77 2.52
C PHE A 234 -11.07 29.23 3.82
N SER A 235 -12.22 28.68 4.18
CA SER A 235 -12.85 28.91 5.48
C SER A 235 -12.29 27.94 6.51
N THR A 236 -11.20 28.33 7.16
CA THR A 236 -10.46 27.55 8.18
C THR A 236 -9.91 28.50 9.25
N GLU A 237 -9.27 27.94 10.27
CA GLU A 237 -8.49 28.70 11.25
C GLU A 237 -7.20 29.25 10.62
N TYR A 238 -6.83 30.48 11.00
CA TYR A 238 -5.62 31.16 10.56
C TYR A 238 -4.93 31.77 11.77
N ASP A 239 -3.61 31.60 11.85
CA ASP A 239 -2.80 32.28 12.85
C ASP A 239 -2.47 33.70 12.39
N VAL A 240 -2.73 34.69 13.24
CA VAL A 240 -2.36 36.08 12.96
C VAL A 240 -0.98 36.36 13.56
N VAL A 241 -0.03 36.63 12.68
CA VAL A 241 1.35 36.98 13.06
C VAL A 241 1.58 38.46 12.78
N ILE A 242 1.81 39.24 13.85
CA ILE A 242 2.17 40.66 13.74
C ILE A 242 3.69 40.78 13.77
N ARG A 243 4.29 41.22 12.68
CA ARG A 243 5.73 41.53 12.59
C ARG A 243 5.95 43.00 12.95
N TYR A 244 6.82 43.28 13.92
CA TYR A 244 7.08 44.64 14.38
C TYR A 244 8.54 44.84 14.79
N GLU A 245 9.01 46.10 14.77
CA GLU A 245 10.33 46.49 15.25
C GLU A 245 10.18 47.42 16.48
N PRO A 246 10.69 47.05 17.66
CA PRO A 246 10.59 47.88 18.86
C PRO A 246 11.46 49.14 18.73
N GLN A 247 10.92 50.30 19.12
CA GLN A 247 11.67 51.58 19.17
C GLN A 247 12.28 51.86 20.56
N HIS A 248 11.81 51.14 21.59
CA HIS A 248 12.33 51.19 22.94
C HIS A 248 12.72 49.79 23.41
N PRO A 249 13.67 49.67 24.37
CA PRO A 249 14.11 48.39 24.90
C PRO A 249 13.02 47.65 25.68
N GLU A 250 12.00 48.36 26.18
CA GLU A 250 10.81 47.72 26.74
C GLU A 250 9.75 47.46 25.64
N PRO A 251 9.19 46.25 25.57
CA PRO A 251 8.15 45.93 24.61
C PRO A 251 6.82 46.62 24.95
N TRP A 252 5.91 46.57 24.00
CA TRP A 252 4.52 47.02 24.17
C TRP A 252 3.87 46.25 25.33
N GLN A 253 3.13 46.93 26.20
CA GLN A 253 2.45 46.28 27.33
C GLN A 253 1.21 45.49 26.89
N GLU A 254 0.44 46.01 25.93
CA GLU A 254 -0.81 45.39 25.49
C GLU A 254 -1.08 45.73 24.01
N VAL A 255 -1.37 44.71 23.20
CA VAL A 255 -1.86 44.85 21.83
C VAL A 255 -3.17 44.09 21.77
N ARG A 256 -4.25 44.74 21.32
CA ARG A 256 -5.56 44.13 21.14
C ARG A 256 -5.86 43.99 19.67
N LEU A 257 -6.23 42.78 19.25
CA LEU A 257 -6.67 42.50 17.90
C LEU A 257 -8.19 42.32 17.90
N ARG A 258 -8.86 42.91 16.91
CA ARG A 258 -10.30 42.73 16.73
C ARG A 258 -10.62 42.39 15.29
N VAL A 259 -11.33 41.29 15.09
CA VAL A 259 -11.83 40.88 13.77
C VAL A 259 -13.19 41.56 13.52
N LEU A 260 -13.30 42.31 12.43
CA LEU A 260 -14.55 42.95 12.02
C LEU A 260 -15.13 42.20 10.82
N ARG A 261 -16.27 41.53 11.03
CA ARG A 261 -16.94 40.73 10.00
C ARG A 261 -17.97 41.57 9.24
N PRO A 262 -18.09 41.42 7.91
CA PRO A 262 -19.06 42.18 7.12
C PRO A 262 -20.51 41.71 7.34
N SER A 263 -20.71 40.48 7.82
CA SER A 263 -22.02 39.88 8.05
C SER A 263 -21.96 38.82 9.16
N PRO A 264 -23.11 38.44 9.74
CA PRO A 264 -23.19 37.34 10.70
C PRO A 264 -22.75 36.02 10.07
N ILE A 265 -22.13 35.16 10.87
CA ILE A 265 -21.64 33.85 10.42
C ILE A 265 -22.82 32.89 10.28
N SER A 266 -22.89 32.18 9.15
CA SER A 266 -23.88 31.11 8.98
C SER A 266 -23.52 29.92 9.86
N ALA A 267 -24.50 29.40 10.60
CA ALA A 267 -24.36 28.20 11.42
C ALA A 267 -23.99 26.93 10.61
N SER A 268 -24.25 26.94 9.30
CA SER A 268 -23.86 25.84 8.40
C SER A 268 -22.43 25.96 7.86
N SER A 269 -21.72 27.06 8.14
CA SER A 269 -20.37 27.27 7.63
C SER A 269 -19.32 26.60 8.53
N PRO A 270 -18.10 26.32 8.01
CA PRO A 270 -17.00 25.83 8.84
C PRO A 270 -16.67 26.73 10.05
N CYS A 271 -16.93 28.03 9.94
CA CYS A 271 -16.75 29.00 11.03
C CYS A 271 -17.99 29.13 11.95
N GLY A 272 -19.03 28.30 11.77
CA GLY A 272 -20.33 28.49 12.43
C GLY A 272 -20.32 28.42 13.96
N ASN A 273 -19.25 27.87 14.54
CA ASN A 273 -19.08 27.77 16.00
C ASN A 273 -18.40 29.00 16.62
N THR A 274 -17.92 29.95 15.82
CA THR A 274 -17.24 31.15 16.33
C THR A 274 -18.20 32.03 17.11
N ILE A 275 -17.78 32.45 18.31
CA ILE A 275 -18.52 33.37 19.18
C ILE A 275 -17.91 34.78 19.16
N PRO A 276 -18.65 35.84 19.55
CA PRO A 276 -18.12 37.21 19.52
C PRO A 276 -16.86 37.46 20.37
N ALA A 277 -16.58 36.59 21.35
CA ALA A 277 -15.35 36.65 22.14
C ALA A 277 -14.12 36.19 21.34
N ASP A 278 -14.29 35.27 20.38
CA ASP A 278 -13.20 34.76 19.55
C ASP A 278 -12.68 35.83 18.55
N ASP A 279 -13.51 36.85 18.28
CA ASP A 279 -13.14 37.99 17.43
C ASP A 279 -12.36 39.07 18.21
N GLN A 280 -12.04 38.86 19.50
CA GLN A 280 -11.29 39.77 20.36
C GLN A 280 -10.09 39.03 20.98
N LEU A 281 -8.89 39.29 20.46
CA LEU A 281 -7.62 38.65 20.84
C LEU A 281 -6.68 39.62 21.56
#